data_AF-A0A7C3CTM5-F1
#
_entry.id   AF-A0A7C3CTM5-F1
#
_cell.length_a   1.000
_cell.length_b   1.000
_cell.length_c   1.000
_cell.angle_alpha   90.00
_cell.angle_beta   90.00
_cell.angle_gamma   90.00
#
_symmetry.space_group_name_H-M   'P 1'
#
loop_
_entity.id
_entity.type
_entity.pdbx_description
1 polymer ?
#
loop_
_entity_poly.entity_id
_entity_poly.type
_entity_poly.pdbx_seq_one_letter_code
_entity_poly.pdbx_strand_id
1 'polypeptide(L)' 'MTEFIREVRYFVLKYKDINKYLSKAEKEQLLSITNKISGGRLNDGRPMLDCVVVEQDWPEYEPTLVAIERRVTGA' A
#
# COMPACT_ATOMS: atom_id res chain seq x y z
N MET A 1 26.18 6.55 -3.31
CA MET A 1 24.93 6.14 -3.98
C MET A 1 24.17 5.24 -3.04
N THR A 2 22.93 5.57 -2.72
CA THR A 2 22.01 4.69 -2.00
C THR A 2 21.58 3.56 -2.94
N GLU A 3 21.81 2.31 -2.54
CA GLU A 3 21.36 1.13 -3.29
C GLU A 3 19.83 1.03 -3.23
N PHE A 4 19.18 0.81 -4.37
CA PHE A 4 17.73 0.62 -4.42
C PHE A 4 17.38 -0.82 -4.02
N ILE A 5 16.92 -1.00 -2.79
CA ILE A 5 16.49 -2.31 -2.26
C ILE A 5 14.97 -2.34 -2.17
N ARG A 6 14.36 -3.41 -2.72
CA ARG A 6 12.91 -3.63 -2.60
C ARG A 6 12.57 -4.05 -1.17
N GLU A 7 11.95 -3.15 -0.42
CA GLU A 7 11.46 -3.42 0.93
C GLU A 7 9.97 -3.76 0.93
N VAL A 8 9.58 -4.78 1.69
CA VAL A 8 8.16 -5.08 1.95
C VAL A 8 7.64 -4.12 3.01
N ARG A 9 7.09 -2.99 2.56
CA ARG A 9 6.56 -1.93 3.45
C ARG A 9 5.05 -1.97 3.66
N TYR A 10 4.33 -2.65 2.78
CA TYR A 10 2.86 -2.60 2.73
C TYR A 10 2.27 -3.99 2.59
N PHE A 11 1.12 -4.18 3.22
CA PHE A 11 0.23 -5.30 2.94
C PHE A 11 -0.97 -4.75 2.15
N VAL A 12 -1.13 -5.22 0.91
CA VAL A 12 -2.18 -4.76 0.00
C VAL A 12 -3.18 -5.88 -0.20
N LEU A 13 -4.46 -5.58 0.02
CA LEU A 13 -5.57 -6.48 -0.24
C LEU A 13 -6.47 -5.89 -1.32
N LYS A 14 -6.76 -6.64 -2.38
CA LYS A 14 -7.73 -6.22 -3.39
C LYS A 14 -9.13 -6.28 -2.83
N TYR A 15 -9.95 -5.25 -3.08
CA TYR A 15 -11.36 -5.25 -2.71
C TYR A 15 -12.13 -6.45 -3.27
N LYS A 16 -11.83 -6.89 -4.49
CA LYS A 16 -12.46 -8.06 -5.10
C LYS A 16 -12.18 -9.34 -4.30
N ASP A 17 -10.95 -9.49 -3.83
CA ASP A 17 -10.53 -10.66 -3.05
C ASP A 17 -11.10 -10.61 -1.63
N ILE A 18 -11.06 -9.44 -0.98
CA ILE A 18 -11.76 -9.20 0.29
C ILE A 18 -13.23 -9.62 0.17
N ASN A 19 -13.90 -9.20 -0.90
CA ASN A 19 -15.31 -9.48 -1.09
C ASN A 19 -15.62 -10.95 -1.33
N LYS A 20 -14.75 -11.63 -2.08
CA LYS A 20 -14.90 -13.03 -2.48
C LYS A 20 -14.53 -14.01 -1.37
N TYR A 21 -13.48 -13.72 -0.60
CA TYR A 21 -12.85 -14.69 0.29
C TYR A 21 -13.11 -14.46 1.77
N LEU A 22 -13.49 -13.25 2.20
CA LEU A 22 -13.84 -12.99 3.60
C LEU A 22 -15.33 -13.15 3.86
N SER A 23 -15.65 -13.72 5.00
CA SER A 23 -16.99 -13.69 5.60
C SER A 23 -17.36 -12.27 6.03
N LYS A 24 -18.64 -12.07 6.39
CA LYS A 24 -19.11 -10.78 6.91
C LYS A 24 -18.36 -10.36 8.18
N ALA A 25 -18.16 -11.29 9.11
CA ALA A 25 -17.47 -11.02 10.38
C ALA A 25 -16.00 -10.63 10.14
N GLU A 26 -15.31 -11.29 9.22
CA GLU A 26 -13.92 -10.96 8.87
C GLU A 26 -13.80 -9.59 8.18
N LYS A 27 -14.78 -9.19 7.35
CA LYS A 27 -14.83 -7.84 6.77
C LYS A 27 -15.01 -6.77 7.84
N GLU A 28 -15.86 -7.01 8.84
CA GLU A 28 -16.05 -6.10 9.98
C GLU A 28 -14.79 -5.99 10.83
N GLN A 29 -14.08 -7.11 11.06
CA GLN A 29 -12.79 -7.12 11.74
C GLN A 29 -11.73 -6.34 10.95
N LEU A 30 -11.64 -6.55 9.64
CA LEU A 30 -10.73 -5.82 8.77
C LEU A 30 -10.98 -4.31 8.83
N LEU A 31 -12.25 -3.88 8.76
CA LEU A 31 -12.63 -2.48 8.89
C LEU A 31 -12.25 -1.89 10.26
N SER A 32 -12.42 -2.66 11.34
CA SER A 32 -12.01 -2.23 12.68
C SER A 32 -10.49 -2.02 12.77
N ILE A 33 -9.70 -2.95 12.22
CA ILE A 33 -8.24 -2.85 12.17
C ILE A 33 -7.79 -1.64 11.36
N THR A 34 -8.36 -1.42 10.16
CA THR A 34 -7.99 -0.28 9.31
C THR A 34 -8.35 1.04 9.98
N ASN A 35 -9.51 1.15 10.62
CA ASN A 35 -9.91 2.34 11.37
C ASN A 35 -8.96 2.64 12.54
N LYS A 36 -8.53 1.62 13.28
CA LYS A 36 -7.56 1.79 14.38
C LYS A 36 -6.23 2.36 13.88
N ILE A 37 -5.71 1.86 12.76
CA ILE A 37 -4.46 2.34 12.16
C ILE A 37 -4.63 3.79 11.66
N SER A 38 -5.72 4.08 10.96
CA SER A 38 -6.01 5.45 10.49
C SER A 38 -6.14 6.44 11.64
N GLY A 39 -6.82 6.07 12.72
CA GLY A 39 -6.92 6.88 13.93
C GLY A 39 -5.54 7.15 14.57
N GLY A 40 -4.69 6.13 14.66
CA GLY A 40 -3.30 6.29 15.14
C GLY A 40 -2.50 7.28 14.30
N ARG A 41 -2.60 7.21 12.96
CA ARG A 41 -1.93 8.17 12.07
C ARG A 41 -2.39 9.61 12.30
N LEU A 42 -3.69 9.82 12.44
CA LEU A 42 -4.26 11.15 12.70
C LEU A 42 -3.80 11.69 14.06
N ASN A 43 -3.75 10.83 15.08
CA ASN A 43 -3.22 11.21 16.41
C ASN A 43 -1.75 11.61 16.35
N ASP A 44 -0.96 10.99 15.46
CA ASP A 44 0.43 11.36 15.18
C ASP A 44 0.58 12.61 14.29
N GLY A 45 -0.52 13.29 13.95
CA GLY A 45 -0.53 14.45 13.04
C GLY A 45 -0.22 14.10 11.59
N ARG A 46 -0.33 12.82 11.20
CA ARG A 46 -0.08 12.34 9.84
C ARG A 46 -1.40 12.19 9.09
N PRO A 47 -1.45 12.51 7.80
CA PRO A 47 -2.63 12.23 7.00
C PRO A 47 -2.88 10.72 6.89
N MET A 48 -4.11 10.36 6.53
CA MET A 48 -4.42 9.01 6.07
C MET A 48 -3.45 8.61 4.96
N LEU A 49 -3.14 7.32 4.86
CA LEU A 49 -2.28 6.84 3.80
C LEU A 49 -3.03 6.96 2.47
N ASP A 50 -2.50 7.76 1.56
CA ASP A 50 -2.96 7.87 0.19
C ASP A 50 -1.82 7.48 -0.74
N CYS A 51 -2.07 6.49 -1.60
CA CYS A 51 -1.06 5.93 -2.48
C CYS A 51 -1.71 5.26 -3.69
N VAL A 52 -0.97 5.28 -4.80
CA VAL A 52 -1.28 4.48 -5.98
C VAL A 52 -0.63 3.11 -5.83
N VAL A 53 -1.40 2.05 -6.08
CA VAL A 53 -0.88 0.69 -6.22
C VAL A 53 -0.80 0.37 -7.70
N VAL A 54 0.36 -0.08 -8.16
CA VAL A 54 0.57 -0.54 -9.53
C VAL A 54 0.84 -2.04 -9.47
N GLU A 55 -0.03 -2.82 -10.11
CA GLU A 55 0.11 -4.26 -10.16
C GLU A 55 1.16 -4.68 -11.19
N GLN A 56 1.83 -5.81 -10.95
CA GLN A 56 2.92 -6.28 -11.80
C GLN A 56 2.49 -6.56 -13.25
N ASP A 57 1.23 -6.92 -13.48
CA ASP A 57 0.66 -7.20 -14.79
C ASP A 57 0.18 -5.94 -15.53
N TRP A 58 0.24 -4.76 -14.89
CA TRP A 58 -0.13 -3.50 -15.52
C TRP A 58 1.04 -2.90 -16.30
N PRO A 59 0.78 -2.27 -17.46
CA PRO A 59 1.83 -1.67 -18.28
C PRO A 59 2.62 -0.56 -17.55
N GLU A 60 2.05 0.04 -16.50
CA GLU A 60 2.67 1.08 -15.69
C GLU A 60 3.70 0.55 -14.69
N TYR A 61 3.80 -0.76 -14.46
CA TYR A 61 4.64 -1.33 -13.39
C TYR A 61 6.13 -1.03 -13.55
N GLU A 62 6.73 -1.45 -14.67
CA GLU A 62 8.15 -1.21 -14.95
C GLU A 62 8.48 0.29 -15.05
N PRO A 63 7.70 1.13 -15.75
CA PRO A 63 7.90 2.59 -15.73
C PRO A 63 7.89 3.18 -14.32
N THR A 64 6.99 2.71 -13.44
CA THR A 64 6.89 3.20 -12.05
C THR A 64 8.11 2.81 -11.24
N LEU A 65 8.62 1.58 -11.40
CA LEU A 65 9.85 1.13 -10.74
C LEU A 65 11.05 1.99 -11.13
N VAL A 66 11.24 2.26 -12.43
CA VAL A 66 12.33 3.12 -12.93
C VAL A 66 12.22 4.54 -12.35
N ALA A 67 11.02 5.11 -12.27
CA ALA A 67 10.80 6.42 -11.68
C ALA A 67 11.17 6.45 -10.18
N ILE A 68 10.83 5.40 -9.43
CA ILE A 68 11.18 5.26 -8.01
C ILE A 68 12.70 5.09 -7.84
N GLU A 69 13.34 4.26 -8.64
CA GLU A 69 14.79 4.02 -8.60
C GLU A 69 15.57 5.33 -8.85
N ARG A 70 15.21 6.10 -9.88
CA ARG A 70 15.80 7.42 -10.15
C ARG A 70 15.68 8.36 -8.95
N ARG A 71 14.49 8.43 -8.36
CA ARG A 71 14.25 9.25 -7.15
C ARG A 71 15.13 8.82 -5.97
N VAL A 72 15.36 7.53 -5.76
CA VAL A 72 16.14 6.99 -4.62
C VAL A 72 17.64 7.15 -4.84
N THR A 73 18.10 7.07 -6.09
CA THR A 73 19.52 7.16 -6.46
C THR A 73 19.98 8.59 -6.77
N GLY A 74 19.03 9.51 -7.04
CA GLY A 74 19.32 10.92 -7.36
C GLY A 74 19.71 11.15 -8.82
N ALA A 75 19.30 10.27 -9.73
CA ALA A 75 19.59 10.29 -11.17
C ALA A 75 18.48 10.96 -12.00
#